data_AF-A0A1B0G9K2-F1
#
_entry.id   AF-A0A1B0G9K2-F1
#
_cell.length_a   1.000
_cell.length_b   1.000
_cell.length_c   1.000
_cell.angle_alpha   90.00
_cell.angle_beta   90.00
_cell.angle_gamma   90.00
#
_symmetry.space_group_name_H-M   'P 1'
#
loop_
_entity.id
_entity.type
_entity.pdbx_description
1 polymer ?
#
loop_
_entity_poly.entity_id
_entity_poly.type
_entity_poly.pdbx_seq_one_letter_code
_entity_poly.pdbx_strand_id
1 'polypeptide(L)'
;MLYLYCKELTDSPDMYSLKHLNKTTNVNKTNNNNNVNVLKDFKAEAGKAKSAKQGNDPQIYVVFISLLLDLLAFTIILPLLPSLLEYFKQNDNSVFYRVLTQSMQKFQQLVGAPERFNSVLFGGFLGSMFSFLQFLASPIVGGLSDYYGRRPVLICCASGIALSYFLWALSRNFALFVLSRFIGGISKGNISLAMSIITDVSSEKTRSRGMALVGIAFSLGFIFGPMIGAFFAIFANKNAGPWFVSPSLLAFTLAIGDLLVLLFCLRETLPKEKRIKQISSSLSWQLLNITSIFRKFKKQ
;
A
#
# COMPACT_ATOMS: atom_id res chain seq x y z
N MET A 1 -18.97 -11.24 11.53
CA MET A 1 -19.32 -9.97 10.86
C MET A 1 -18.44 -9.69 9.65
N LEU A 2 -17.12 -9.40 9.79
CA LEU A 2 -16.25 -9.17 8.62
C LEU A 2 -16.18 -10.35 7.63
N TYR A 3 -16.10 -11.59 8.11
CA TYR A 3 -16.10 -12.79 7.26
C TYR A 3 -17.41 -12.96 6.45
N LEU A 4 -18.55 -12.63 7.07
CA LEU A 4 -19.86 -12.70 6.40
C LEU A 4 -19.99 -11.59 5.37
N TYR A 5 -19.54 -10.37 5.69
CA TYR A 5 -19.54 -9.24 4.75
C TYR A 5 -18.63 -9.50 3.54
N CYS A 6 -17.46 -10.13 3.73
CA CYS A 6 -16.59 -10.54 2.63
C CYS A 6 -17.17 -11.70 1.82
N LYS A 7 -17.85 -12.67 2.46
CA LYS A 7 -18.53 -13.75 1.75
C LYS A 7 -19.68 -13.24 0.88
N GLU A 8 -20.44 -12.29 1.38
CA GLU A 8 -21.60 -11.67 0.70
C GLU A 8 -21.18 -10.81 -0.51
N LEU A 9 -19.99 -10.20 -0.48
CA LEU A 9 -19.37 -9.55 -1.64
C LEU A 9 -18.77 -10.53 -2.67
N THR A 10 -18.53 -11.79 -2.29
CA THR A 10 -17.93 -12.81 -3.16
C THR A 10 -18.97 -13.71 -3.83
N ASP A 11 -20.17 -13.83 -3.24
CA ASP A 11 -21.21 -14.80 -3.63
C ASP A 11 -22.42 -14.20 -4.38
N SER A 12 -22.33 -13.00 -4.97
CA SER A 12 -23.45 -12.44 -5.75
C SER A 12 -23.26 -12.52 -7.29
N PRO A 13 -23.57 -13.67 -7.92
CA PRO A 13 -23.94 -13.73 -9.32
C PRO A 13 -25.44 -13.99 -9.49
N ASP A 14 -26.11 -13.09 -10.22
CA ASP A 14 -27.34 -13.33 -10.99
C ASP A 14 -28.62 -13.76 -10.26
N MET A 15 -29.46 -12.77 -9.91
CA MET A 15 -30.90 -12.96 -9.80
C MET A 15 -31.64 -11.82 -10.50
N TYR A 16 -31.78 -11.90 -11.82
CA TYR A 16 -33.01 -11.57 -12.57
C TYR A 16 -32.90 -12.13 -14.01
N SER A 17 -33.33 -13.39 -14.10
CA SER A 17 -33.93 -14.08 -15.24
C SER A 17 -34.48 -13.18 -16.37
N LEU A 18 -33.80 -13.15 -17.53
CA LEU A 18 -34.38 -12.75 -18.82
C LEU A 18 -35.05 -13.97 -19.49
N LYS A 19 -36.09 -14.53 -18.86
CA LYS A 19 -36.95 -15.59 -19.45
C LYS A 19 -38.25 -15.09 -20.08
N HIS A 20 -38.43 -13.78 -20.27
CA HIS A 20 -39.70 -13.20 -20.74
C HIS A 20 -39.64 -12.31 -21.99
N LEU A 21 -38.67 -12.49 -22.89
CA LEU A 21 -38.63 -11.74 -24.16
C LEU A 21 -38.57 -12.64 -25.40
N ASN A 22 -39.24 -13.79 -25.36
CA ASN A 22 -39.40 -14.66 -26.53
C ASN A 22 -40.87 -14.93 -26.85
N LYS A 23 -41.67 -13.85 -26.96
CA LYS A 23 -43.04 -13.94 -27.47
C LYS A 23 -43.45 -12.61 -28.08
N THR A 24 -43.22 -12.50 -29.39
CA THR A 24 -43.92 -11.73 -30.45
C THR A 24 -42.93 -11.04 -31.39
N THR A 25 -42.64 -11.69 -32.52
CA THR A 25 -42.45 -10.99 -33.79
C THR A 25 -42.65 -11.98 -34.92
N ASN A 26 -43.91 -12.05 -35.34
CA ASN A 26 -44.31 -12.57 -36.64
C ASN A 26 -43.92 -11.46 -37.64
N VAL A 27 -42.80 -11.61 -38.35
CA VAL A 27 -42.46 -10.74 -39.48
C VAL A 27 -42.15 -11.62 -40.67
N ASN A 28 -42.91 -11.37 -41.73
CA ASN A 28 -42.96 -12.08 -42.99
C ASN A 28 -41.59 -12.36 -43.62
N LYS A 29 -41.51 -13.52 -44.28
CA LYS A 29 -40.44 -13.93 -45.18
C LYS A 29 -40.27 -12.93 -46.33
N THR A 30 -39.32 -12.01 -46.20
CA THR A 30 -38.65 -11.39 -47.35
C THR A 30 -37.24 -10.90 -46.94
N ASN A 31 -36.25 -11.14 -47.79
CA ASN A 31 -34.83 -10.71 -47.72
C ASN A 31 -33.87 -11.46 -46.78
N ASN A 32 -33.26 -12.51 -47.34
CA ASN A 32 -32.27 -13.38 -46.69
C ASN A 32 -30.89 -12.73 -46.43
N ASN A 33 -30.60 -11.54 -47.00
CA ASN A 33 -29.32 -10.84 -46.81
C ASN A 33 -29.30 -9.82 -45.67
N ASN A 34 -30.46 -9.31 -45.23
CA ASN A 34 -30.52 -8.29 -44.17
C ASN A 34 -30.46 -8.90 -42.76
N ASN A 35 -30.99 -10.12 -42.59
CA ASN A 35 -31.04 -10.78 -41.27
C ASN A 35 -29.66 -11.18 -40.74
N VAL A 36 -28.70 -11.47 -41.63
CA VAL A 36 -27.32 -11.82 -41.24
C VAL A 36 -26.57 -10.59 -40.69
N ASN A 37 -26.84 -9.41 -41.24
CA ASN A 37 -26.21 -8.16 -40.76
C ASN A 37 -26.81 -7.73 -39.43
N VAL A 38 -28.14 -7.77 -39.28
CA VAL A 38 -28.82 -7.45 -38.01
C VAL A 38 -28.37 -8.37 -36.87
N LEU A 39 -28.21 -9.69 -37.12
CA LEU A 39 -27.70 -10.62 -36.11
C LEU A 39 -26.22 -10.40 -35.76
N LYS A 40 -25.40 -9.94 -36.71
CA LYS A 40 -24.00 -9.55 -36.46
C LYS A 40 -23.93 -8.27 -35.64
N ASP A 41 -24.76 -7.28 -35.95
CA ASP A 41 -24.85 -6.02 -35.24
C ASP A 41 -25.37 -6.23 -33.81
N PHE A 42 -26.39 -7.08 -33.62
CA PHE A 42 -26.84 -7.49 -32.29
C PHE A 42 -25.78 -8.26 -31.50
N LYS A 43 -24.98 -9.13 -32.14
CA LYS A 43 -23.85 -9.80 -31.46
C LYS A 43 -22.71 -8.83 -31.15
N ALA A 44 -22.47 -7.84 -32.00
CA ALA A 44 -21.47 -6.79 -31.78
C ALA A 44 -21.90 -5.83 -30.67
N GLU A 45 -23.19 -5.46 -30.61
CA GLU A 45 -23.78 -4.67 -29.54
C GLU A 45 -23.91 -5.46 -28.24
N ALA A 46 -24.30 -6.73 -28.27
CA ALA A 46 -24.28 -7.60 -27.10
C ALA A 46 -22.85 -7.87 -26.61
N GLY A 47 -21.87 -7.93 -27.52
CA GLY A 47 -20.44 -7.98 -27.21
C GLY A 47 -19.93 -6.68 -26.57
N LYS A 48 -20.37 -5.52 -27.08
CA LYS A 48 -20.10 -4.21 -26.48
C LYS A 48 -20.78 -4.03 -25.11
N ALA A 49 -22.02 -4.50 -24.95
CA ALA A 49 -22.77 -4.46 -23.69
C ALA A 49 -22.20 -5.43 -22.64
N LYS A 50 -21.71 -6.60 -23.06
CA LYS A 50 -20.92 -7.50 -22.19
C LYS A 50 -19.57 -6.90 -21.81
N SER A 51 -18.90 -6.19 -22.71
CA SER A 51 -17.65 -5.49 -22.40
C SER A 51 -17.86 -4.27 -21.49
N ALA A 52 -19.01 -3.60 -21.55
CA ALA A 52 -19.35 -2.45 -20.72
C ALA A 52 -19.69 -2.82 -19.26
N LYS A 53 -19.99 -4.10 -19.01
CA LYS A 53 -20.31 -4.65 -17.68
C LYS A 53 -19.16 -5.47 -17.08
N GLN A 54 -17.92 -5.17 -17.45
CA GLN A 54 -16.75 -5.80 -16.84
C GLN A 54 -16.52 -5.16 -15.46
N GLY A 55 -17.16 -5.73 -14.43
CA GLY A 55 -16.98 -5.33 -13.04
C GLY A 55 -15.50 -5.41 -12.63
N ASN A 56 -15.10 -4.56 -11.68
CA ASN A 56 -13.74 -4.60 -11.15
C ASN A 56 -13.49 -5.92 -10.42
N ASP A 57 -12.28 -6.46 -10.56
CA ASP A 57 -11.87 -7.61 -9.77
C ASP A 57 -11.95 -7.24 -8.26
N PRO A 58 -12.62 -8.06 -7.42
CA PRO A 58 -12.74 -7.81 -5.98
C PRO A 58 -11.39 -7.57 -5.28
N GLN A 59 -10.30 -8.14 -5.80
CA GLN A 59 -8.95 -7.97 -5.25
C GLN A 59 -8.49 -6.50 -5.26
N ILE A 60 -8.99 -5.68 -6.19
CA ILE A 60 -8.67 -4.23 -6.24
C ILE A 60 -9.16 -3.54 -4.95
N TYR A 61 -10.35 -3.89 -4.46
CA TYR A 61 -10.90 -3.31 -3.25
C TYR A 61 -10.19 -3.83 -1.98
N VAL A 62 -9.76 -5.09 -1.98
CA VAL A 62 -8.94 -5.64 -0.90
C VAL A 62 -7.62 -4.87 -0.78
N VAL A 63 -6.95 -4.64 -1.90
CA VAL A 63 -5.71 -3.84 -1.94
C VAL A 63 -5.96 -2.40 -1.51
N PHE A 64 -7.06 -1.77 -1.94
CA PHE A 64 -7.42 -0.43 -1.51
C PHE A 64 -7.59 -0.34 0.02
N ILE A 65 -8.36 -1.26 0.62
CA ILE A 65 -8.58 -1.29 2.08
C ILE A 65 -7.26 -1.51 2.81
N SER A 66 -6.44 -2.46 2.33
CA SER A 66 -5.13 -2.74 2.90
C SER A 66 -4.23 -1.51 2.91
N LEU A 67 -4.08 -0.86 1.76
CA LEU A 67 -3.29 0.37 1.63
C LEU A 67 -3.84 1.50 2.51
N LEU A 68 -5.16 1.65 2.61
CA LEU A 68 -5.76 2.66 3.46
C LEU A 68 -5.40 2.44 4.93
N LEU A 69 -5.53 1.21 5.44
CA LEU A 69 -5.16 0.86 6.82
C LEU A 69 -3.67 1.08 7.08
N ASP A 70 -2.81 0.61 6.18
CA ASP A 70 -1.36 0.79 6.27
C ASP A 70 -0.95 2.27 6.26
N LEU A 71 -1.56 3.08 5.39
CA LEU A 71 -1.27 4.51 5.29
C LEU A 71 -1.80 5.28 6.50
N LEU A 72 -2.99 4.96 7.00
CA LEU A 72 -3.50 5.53 8.25
C LEU A 72 -2.57 5.24 9.43
N ALA A 73 -2.15 3.98 9.60
CA ALA A 73 -1.23 3.60 10.66
C ALA A 73 0.11 4.34 10.56
N PHE A 74 0.63 4.50 9.33
CA PHE A 74 1.91 5.16 9.08
C PHE A 74 1.86 6.66 9.37
N THR A 75 0.80 7.35 8.96
CA THR A 75 0.74 8.82 9.02
C THR A 75 0.38 9.37 10.41
N ILE A 76 -0.17 8.53 11.31
CA ILE A 76 -0.42 8.90 12.72
C ILE A 76 0.84 9.44 13.42
N ILE A 77 2.02 8.91 13.07
CA ILE A 77 3.27 9.30 13.74
C ILE A 77 3.78 10.69 13.37
N LEU A 78 3.42 11.20 12.18
CA LEU A 78 4.01 12.43 11.62
C LEU A 78 3.87 13.65 12.55
N PRO A 79 2.67 14.01 13.06
CA PRO A 79 2.51 15.12 13.99
C PRO A 79 3.06 14.81 15.40
N LEU A 80 3.25 13.54 15.74
CA LEU A 80 3.77 13.11 17.05
C LEU A 80 5.30 13.23 17.11
N LEU A 81 5.97 13.22 15.96
CA LEU A 81 7.43 13.14 15.86
C LEU A 81 8.18 14.24 16.63
N PRO A 82 7.80 15.53 16.56
CA PRO A 82 8.48 16.56 17.34
C PRO A 82 8.38 16.33 18.85
N SER A 83 7.20 15.93 19.34
CA SER A 83 6.99 15.64 20.76
C SER A 83 7.75 14.38 21.19
N LEU A 84 7.83 13.37 20.34
CA LEU A 84 8.60 12.14 20.57
C LEU A 84 10.09 12.42 20.73
N LEU A 85 10.64 13.27 19.86
CA LEU A 85 12.04 13.66 19.92
C LEU A 85 12.36 14.41 21.21
N GLU A 86 11.47 15.30 21.65
CA GLU A 86 11.63 16.02 22.92
C GLU A 86 11.54 15.07 24.12
N TYR A 87 10.65 14.07 24.08
CA TYR A 87 10.60 13.03 25.11
C TYR A 87 11.93 12.26 25.20
N PHE A 88 12.46 11.76 24.07
CA PHE A 88 13.74 11.03 24.08
C PHE A 88 14.91 11.91 24.48
N LYS A 89 14.89 13.21 24.16
CA LYS A 89 15.91 14.17 24.61
C LYS A 89 16.02 14.25 26.12
N GLN A 90 14.90 14.14 26.82
CA GLN A 90 14.84 14.26 28.29
C GLN A 90 15.04 12.90 28.98
N ASN A 91 14.62 11.81 28.34
CA ASN A 91 14.55 10.49 28.96
C ASN A 91 15.61 9.48 28.48
N ASP A 92 16.32 9.73 27.37
CA ASP A 92 17.31 8.81 26.81
C ASP A 92 18.75 9.38 26.88
N ASN A 93 19.58 8.74 27.70
CA ASN A 93 21.00 9.07 27.87
C ASN A 93 21.94 8.15 27.05
N SER A 94 21.40 7.37 26.11
CA SER A 94 22.17 6.41 25.31
C SER A 94 23.24 7.07 24.46
N VAL A 95 24.34 6.34 24.24
CA VAL A 95 25.43 6.77 23.36
C VAL A 95 24.91 7.03 21.94
N PHE A 96 23.99 6.19 21.47
CA PHE A 96 23.40 6.30 20.13
C PHE A 96 22.67 7.64 19.92
N TYR A 97 21.82 8.04 20.87
CA TYR A 97 21.10 9.32 20.79
C TYR A 97 22.07 10.51 20.74
N ARG A 98 23.13 10.50 21.57
CA ARG A 98 24.16 11.56 21.57
C ARG A 98 24.94 11.64 20.27
N VAL A 99 25.36 10.49 19.72
CA VAL A 99 26.09 10.47 18.44
C VAL A 99 25.22 11.02 17.32
N LEU A 100 23.95 10.59 17.23
CA LEU A 100 23.07 11.07 16.17
C LEU A 100 22.75 12.56 16.31
N THR A 101 22.47 13.04 17.52
CA THR A 101 22.24 14.47 17.78
C THR A 101 23.46 15.32 17.46
N GLN A 102 24.67 14.88 17.78
CA GLN A 102 25.90 15.58 17.38
C GLN A 102 26.06 15.63 15.86
N SER A 103 25.79 14.53 15.15
CA SER A 103 25.83 14.52 13.68
C SER A 103 24.79 15.47 13.07
N MET A 104 23.58 15.51 13.63
CA MET A 104 22.51 16.42 13.19
C MET A 104 22.84 17.89 13.50
N GLN A 105 23.44 18.19 14.65
CA GLN A 105 23.89 19.54 14.99
C GLN A 105 25.02 20.03 14.07
N LYS A 106 25.99 19.16 13.74
CA LYS A 106 27.03 19.48 12.76
C LYS A 106 26.43 19.80 11.39
N PHE A 107 25.46 18.99 10.96
CA PHE A 107 24.75 19.23 9.70
C PHE A 107 23.93 20.53 9.74
N GLN A 108 23.23 20.81 10.85
CA GLN A 108 22.49 22.05 11.07
C GLN A 108 23.41 23.27 10.97
N GLN A 109 24.58 23.24 11.61
CA GLN A 109 25.59 24.31 11.53
C GLN A 109 26.11 24.48 10.09
N LEU A 110 26.35 23.38 9.39
CA LEU A 110 26.81 23.40 7.99
C LEU A 110 25.78 24.03 7.04
N VAL A 111 24.49 23.81 7.28
CA VAL A 111 23.39 24.39 6.49
C VAL A 111 23.03 25.81 6.95
N GLY A 112 23.54 26.26 8.10
CA GLY A 112 23.21 27.58 8.67
C GLY A 112 21.76 27.69 9.19
N ALA A 113 21.14 26.56 9.56
CA ALA A 113 19.75 26.54 9.99
C ALA A 113 19.59 27.00 11.46
N PRO A 114 18.57 27.82 11.80
CA PRO A 114 18.27 28.17 13.19
C PRO A 114 17.92 26.96 14.08
N GLU A 115 18.33 26.97 15.35
CA GLU A 115 18.13 25.84 16.29
C GLU A 115 16.66 25.43 16.50
N ARG A 116 15.71 26.37 16.36
CA ARG A 116 14.27 26.08 16.46
C ARG A 116 13.80 25.03 15.45
N PHE A 117 14.55 24.79 14.38
CA PHE A 117 14.25 23.79 13.36
C PHE A 117 14.90 22.43 13.62
N ASN A 118 15.59 22.23 14.75
CA ASN A 118 16.27 20.97 15.06
C ASN A 118 15.31 19.76 15.02
N SER A 119 14.10 19.88 15.58
CA SER A 119 13.09 18.81 15.52
C SER A 119 12.61 18.52 14.08
N VAL A 120 12.56 19.55 13.22
CA VAL A 120 12.19 19.40 11.81
C VAL A 120 13.31 18.72 11.02
N LEU A 121 14.57 19.10 11.25
CA LEU A 121 15.74 18.47 10.63
C LEU A 121 15.84 16.99 11.01
N PHE A 122 15.61 16.68 12.29
CA PHE A 122 15.56 15.29 12.75
C PHE A 122 14.43 14.50 12.09
N GLY A 123 13.24 15.10 11.99
CA GLY A 123 12.13 14.48 11.28
C GLY A 123 12.43 14.24 9.81
N GLY A 124 13.09 15.21 9.16
CA GLY A 124 13.58 15.11 7.79
C GLY A 124 14.59 13.97 7.62
N PHE A 125 15.58 13.86 8.50
CA PHE A 125 16.57 12.79 8.46
C PHE A 125 15.93 11.40 8.60
N LEU A 126 15.03 11.23 9.59
CA LEU A 126 14.31 9.97 9.76
C LEU A 126 13.40 9.66 8.57
N GLY A 127 12.74 10.67 8.00
CA GLY A 127 11.96 10.56 6.78
C GLY A 127 12.81 10.12 5.59
N SER A 128 13.98 10.74 5.39
CA SER A 128 14.92 10.39 4.32
C SER A 128 15.46 8.97 4.49
N MET A 129 15.82 8.56 5.71
CA MET A 129 16.21 7.18 6.00
C MET A 129 15.08 6.21 5.62
N PHE A 130 13.85 6.52 6.02
CA PHE A 130 12.69 5.69 5.72
C PHE A 130 12.43 5.57 4.21
N SER A 131 12.45 6.70 3.49
CA SER A 131 12.29 6.72 2.03
C SER A 131 13.42 6.00 1.31
N PHE A 132 14.67 6.11 1.78
CA PHE A 132 15.81 5.39 1.22
C PHE A 132 15.65 3.87 1.38
N LEU A 133 15.25 3.42 2.57
CA LEU A 133 14.95 2.01 2.81
C LEU A 133 13.81 1.49 1.94
N GLN A 134 12.73 2.28 1.82
CA GLN A 134 11.61 1.94 0.95
C GLN A 134 12.05 1.86 -0.52
N PHE A 135 12.90 2.78 -0.98
CA PHE A 135 13.47 2.77 -2.33
C PHE A 135 14.28 1.50 -2.59
N LEU A 136 15.15 1.09 -1.66
CA LEU A 136 15.93 -0.15 -1.78
C LEU A 136 15.05 -1.39 -1.70
N ALA A 137 14.06 -1.40 -0.82
CA ALA A 137 13.18 -2.54 -0.62
C ALA A 137 12.22 -2.75 -1.79
N SER A 138 11.76 -1.69 -2.45
CA SER A 138 10.80 -1.75 -3.56
C SER A 138 11.19 -2.75 -4.67
N PRO A 139 12.37 -2.67 -5.33
CA PRO A 139 12.77 -3.65 -6.34
C PRO A 139 13.04 -5.04 -5.75
N ILE A 140 13.55 -5.12 -4.51
CA ILE A 140 13.83 -6.40 -3.85
C ILE A 140 12.55 -7.18 -3.58
N VAL A 141 11.56 -6.52 -2.98
CA VAL A 141 10.24 -7.08 -2.67
C VAL A 141 9.47 -7.38 -3.94
N GLY A 142 9.51 -6.49 -4.94
CA GLY A 142 8.94 -6.74 -6.26
C GLY A 142 9.49 -8.02 -6.88
N GLY A 143 10.82 -8.16 -6.90
CA GLY A 143 11.48 -9.34 -7.43
C GLY A 143 11.22 -10.63 -6.66
N LEU A 144 11.23 -10.56 -5.32
CA LEU A 144 10.84 -11.68 -4.45
C LEU A 144 9.41 -12.14 -4.75
N SER A 145 8.50 -11.20 -5.01
CA SER A 145 7.10 -11.51 -5.30
C SER A 145 6.88 -12.12 -6.69
N ASP A 146 7.74 -11.81 -7.67
CA ASP A 146 7.73 -12.48 -8.98
C ASP A 146 8.13 -13.96 -8.88
N TYR A 147 8.90 -14.33 -7.85
CA TYR A 147 9.35 -15.71 -7.59
C TYR A 147 8.40 -16.46 -6.65
N TYR A 148 8.13 -15.91 -5.46
CA TYR A 148 7.34 -16.59 -4.42
C TYR A 148 5.82 -16.43 -4.61
N GLY A 149 5.37 -15.45 -5.39
CA GLY A 149 3.97 -15.04 -5.51
C GLY A 149 3.69 -13.71 -4.79
N ARG A 150 2.60 -13.05 -5.17
CA ARG A 150 2.25 -11.71 -4.67
C ARG A 150 1.72 -11.77 -3.25
N ARG A 151 0.81 -12.70 -2.98
CA ARG A 151 0.18 -12.87 -1.67
C ARG A 151 1.17 -13.16 -0.52
N PRO A 152 2.05 -14.17 -0.60
CA PRO A 152 2.94 -14.50 0.52
C PRO A 152 3.93 -13.37 0.82
N VAL A 153 4.44 -12.69 -0.20
CA VAL A 153 5.37 -11.57 -0.02
C VAL A 153 4.65 -10.35 0.58
N LEU A 154 3.42 -10.06 0.16
CA LEU A 154 2.66 -8.94 0.74
C LEU A 154 2.32 -9.18 2.21
N ILE A 155 1.95 -10.41 2.58
CA ILE A 155 1.72 -10.81 3.98
C ILE A 155 3.01 -10.68 4.80
N CYS A 156 4.16 -11.06 4.23
CA CYS A 156 5.47 -10.90 4.89
C CYS A 156 5.77 -9.41 5.16
N CYS A 157 5.53 -8.53 4.18
CA CYS A 157 5.68 -7.09 4.36
C CYS A 157 4.72 -6.54 5.44
N ALA A 158 3.43 -6.91 5.40
CA ALA A 158 2.45 -6.48 6.40
C ALA A 158 2.83 -6.95 7.82
N SER A 159 3.37 -8.17 7.94
CA SER A 159 3.87 -8.70 9.21
C SER A 159 5.07 -7.88 9.73
N GLY A 160 5.99 -7.50 8.86
CA GLY A 160 7.11 -6.61 9.21
C GLY A 160 6.66 -5.21 9.63
N ILE A 161 5.63 -4.67 8.99
CA ILE A 161 5.01 -3.38 9.37
C ILE A 161 4.37 -3.48 10.76
N ALA A 162 3.60 -4.53 11.03
CA ALA A 162 3.03 -4.78 12.35
C ALA A 162 4.12 -4.93 13.42
N LEU A 163 5.20 -5.67 13.14
CA LEU A 163 6.35 -5.78 14.03
C LEU A 163 7.01 -4.41 14.30
N SER A 164 7.13 -3.56 13.27
CA SER A 164 7.63 -2.19 13.44
C SER A 164 6.78 -1.40 14.43
N TYR A 165 5.44 -1.42 14.32
CA TYR A 165 4.60 -0.70 15.27
C TYR A 165 4.62 -1.31 16.67
N PHE A 166 4.76 -2.63 16.78
CA PHE A 166 4.98 -3.30 18.06
C PHE A 166 6.27 -2.82 18.74
N LEU A 167 7.38 -2.78 18.01
CA LEU A 167 8.65 -2.26 18.54
C LEU A 167 8.56 -0.77 18.91
N TRP A 168 7.77 0.01 18.18
CA TRP A 168 7.52 1.41 18.54
C TRP A 168 6.74 1.51 19.85
N ALA A 169 5.73 0.68 20.07
CA ALA A 169 5.01 0.65 21.35
C ALA A 169 5.93 0.29 22.54
N LEU A 170 7.00 -0.47 22.28
CA LEU A 170 8.00 -0.86 23.27
C LEU A 170 9.19 0.09 23.36
N SER A 171 9.25 1.17 22.57
CA SER A 171 10.45 1.99 22.43
C SER A 171 10.75 2.83 23.67
N ARG A 172 11.48 2.27 24.64
CA ARG A 172 11.96 2.96 25.84
C ARG A 172 13.17 3.85 25.61
N ASN A 173 13.86 3.66 24.48
CA ASN A 173 14.99 4.46 24.05
C ASN A 173 14.87 4.78 22.55
N PHE A 174 15.64 5.77 22.13
CA PHE A 174 15.60 6.29 20.78
C PHE A 174 16.15 5.27 19.76
N ALA A 175 17.13 4.44 20.15
CA ALA A 175 17.68 3.40 19.28
C ALA A 175 16.61 2.37 18.86
N LEU A 176 15.78 1.91 19.80
CA LEU A 176 14.69 0.99 19.51
C LEU A 176 13.60 1.65 18.66
N PHE A 177 13.35 2.94 18.87
CA PHE A 177 12.49 3.73 17.99
C PHE A 177 13.03 3.80 16.55
N VAL A 178 14.32 4.09 16.35
CA VAL A 178 14.94 4.08 15.02
C VAL A 178 14.90 2.70 14.38
N LEU A 179 15.17 1.64 15.15
CA LEU A 179 15.06 0.25 14.68
C LEU A 179 13.65 -0.06 14.19
N SER A 180 12.62 0.40 14.92
CA SER A 180 11.23 0.24 14.48
C SER A 180 10.99 0.90 13.12
N ARG A 181 11.50 2.12 12.90
CA ARG A 181 11.41 2.81 11.59
C ARG A 181 12.19 2.10 10.50
N PHE A 182 13.33 1.51 10.83
CA PHE A 182 14.14 0.75 9.88
C PHE A 182 13.40 -0.49 9.36
N ILE A 183 12.84 -1.28 10.27
CA ILE A 183 12.03 -2.47 9.92
C ILE A 183 10.80 -2.06 9.12
N GLY A 184 10.10 -1.00 9.54
CA GLY A 184 8.95 -0.45 8.80
C GLY A 184 9.33 0.01 7.39
N GLY A 185 10.46 0.70 7.24
CA GLY A 185 10.94 1.20 5.95
C GLY A 185 11.27 0.08 4.96
N ILE A 186 11.95 -0.97 5.40
CA ILE A 186 12.22 -2.15 4.56
C ILE A 186 10.92 -2.89 4.21
N SER A 187 9.97 -2.94 5.15
CA SER A 187 8.69 -3.61 4.93
C SER A 187 7.73 -2.81 4.03
N LYS A 188 8.00 -1.52 3.79
CA LYS A 188 7.19 -0.64 2.93
C LYS A 188 7.34 -0.87 1.42
N GLY A 189 8.06 -1.93 1.02
CA GLY A 189 7.96 -2.48 -0.35
C GLY A 189 6.54 -2.95 -0.70
N ASN A 190 5.65 -3.10 0.28
CA ASN A 190 4.23 -3.46 0.11
C ASN A 190 3.48 -2.55 -0.88
N ILE A 191 3.80 -1.25 -0.95
CA ILE A 191 3.12 -0.30 -1.86
C ILE A 191 3.42 -0.64 -3.31
N SER A 192 4.68 -0.94 -3.64
CA SER A 192 5.07 -1.38 -4.98
C SER A 192 4.36 -2.68 -5.35
N LEU A 193 4.32 -3.62 -4.41
CA LEU A 193 3.66 -4.91 -4.58
C LEU A 193 2.14 -4.78 -4.78
N ALA A 194 1.49 -3.86 -4.06
CA ALA A 194 0.08 -3.54 -4.24
C ALA A 194 -0.22 -3.00 -5.64
N MET A 195 0.65 -2.14 -6.19
CA MET A 195 0.54 -1.70 -7.58
C MET A 195 0.68 -2.86 -8.56
N SER A 196 1.62 -3.77 -8.34
CA SER A 196 1.78 -4.99 -9.15
C SER A 196 0.53 -5.88 -9.11
N ILE A 197 -0.07 -6.07 -7.93
CA ILE A 197 -1.32 -6.84 -7.78
C ILE A 197 -2.44 -6.19 -8.58
N ILE A 198 -2.61 -4.87 -8.49
CA ILE A 198 -3.61 -4.14 -9.28
C ILE A 198 -3.36 -4.33 -10.76
N THR A 199 -2.11 -4.28 -11.23
CA THR A 199 -1.81 -4.54 -12.64
C THR A 199 -2.08 -5.97 -13.07
N ASP A 200 -1.89 -6.95 -12.18
CA ASP A 200 -2.10 -8.38 -12.46
C ASP A 200 -3.61 -8.71 -12.61
N VAL A 201 -4.48 -8.07 -11.83
CA VAL A 201 -5.93 -8.34 -11.82
C VAL A 201 -6.75 -7.39 -12.70
N SER A 202 -6.20 -6.26 -13.12
CA SER A 202 -6.92 -5.26 -13.93
C SER A 202 -6.73 -5.47 -15.43
N SER A 203 -7.80 -5.23 -16.20
CA SER A 203 -7.72 -5.10 -17.67
C SER A 203 -7.24 -3.70 -18.06
N GLU A 204 -6.91 -3.46 -19.33
CA GLU A 204 -6.51 -2.12 -19.81
C GLU A 204 -7.53 -1.03 -19.48
N LYS A 205 -8.82 -1.37 -19.49
CA LYS A 205 -9.91 -0.43 -19.18
C LYS A 205 -10.08 -0.16 -17.69
N THR A 206 -9.81 -1.14 -16.83
CA THR A 206 -10.03 -1.02 -15.36
C THR A 206 -8.76 -0.63 -14.59
N ARG A 207 -7.58 -0.76 -15.20
CA ARG A 207 -6.28 -0.47 -14.56
C ARG A 207 -6.16 0.97 -14.08
N SER A 208 -6.59 1.94 -14.89
CA SER A 208 -6.56 3.36 -14.50
C SER A 208 -7.38 3.62 -13.24
N ARG A 209 -8.56 2.98 -13.13
CA ARG A 209 -9.42 3.06 -11.95
C ARG A 209 -8.79 2.40 -10.73
N GLY A 210 -8.17 1.23 -10.89
CA GLY A 210 -7.44 0.56 -9.81
C GLY A 210 -6.29 1.44 -9.27
N MET A 211 -5.51 2.04 -10.17
CA MET A 211 -4.44 2.97 -9.78
C MET A 211 -4.99 4.25 -9.13
N ALA A 212 -6.14 4.76 -9.59
CA ALA A 212 -6.81 5.90 -8.96
C ALA A 212 -7.25 5.58 -7.52
N LEU A 213 -7.73 4.36 -7.24
CA LEU A 213 -8.07 3.93 -5.89
C LEU A 213 -6.84 3.96 -4.97
N VAL A 214 -5.66 3.59 -5.46
CA VAL A 214 -4.43 3.75 -4.66
C VAL A 214 -4.18 5.20 -4.31
N GLY A 215 -4.29 6.12 -5.28
CA GLY A 215 -4.17 7.55 -5.02
C GLY A 215 -5.17 8.05 -3.97
N ILE A 216 -6.41 7.57 -4.04
CA ILE A 216 -7.45 7.89 -3.02
C ILE A 216 -7.03 7.37 -1.65
N ALA A 217 -6.51 6.14 -1.54
CA ALA A 217 -6.05 5.59 -0.26
C ALA A 217 -4.93 6.44 0.35
N PHE A 218 -3.98 6.92 -0.45
CA PHE A 218 -2.96 7.88 -0.02
C PHE A 218 -3.55 9.18 0.49
N SER A 219 -4.43 9.81 -0.29
CA SER A 219 -5.07 11.06 0.12
C SER A 219 -5.82 10.90 1.44
N LEU A 220 -6.63 9.86 1.58
CA LEU A 220 -7.38 9.59 2.82
C LEU A 220 -6.44 9.29 4.00
N GLY A 221 -5.41 8.47 3.80
CA GLY A 221 -4.42 8.15 4.83
C GLY A 221 -3.67 9.38 5.32
N PHE A 222 -3.27 10.27 4.43
CA PHE A 222 -2.56 11.51 4.77
C PHE A 222 -3.46 12.64 5.29
N ILE A 223 -4.77 12.58 5.08
CA ILE A 223 -5.72 13.49 5.72
C ILE A 223 -6.05 13.01 7.14
N PHE A 224 -6.54 11.78 7.26
CA PHE A 224 -7.09 11.30 8.52
C PHE A 224 -6.02 10.86 9.51
N GLY A 225 -4.91 10.26 9.06
CA GLY A 225 -3.90 9.78 9.99
C GLY A 225 -3.19 10.89 10.77
N PRO A 226 -2.71 11.98 10.15
CA PRO A 226 -2.17 13.12 10.91
C PRO A 226 -3.22 13.82 11.77
N MET A 227 -4.49 13.83 11.37
CA MET A 227 -5.57 14.34 12.22
C MET A 227 -5.72 13.52 13.50
N ILE A 228 -5.71 12.19 13.40
CA ILE A 228 -5.73 11.26 14.54
C ILE A 228 -4.45 11.44 15.38
N GLY A 229 -3.29 11.51 14.73
CA GLY A 229 -2.02 11.76 15.41
C GLY A 229 -2.01 13.08 16.19
N ALA A 230 -2.49 14.17 15.60
CA ALA A 230 -2.59 15.47 16.25
C ALA A 230 -3.54 15.44 17.45
N PHE A 231 -4.66 14.71 17.35
CA PHE A 231 -5.54 14.46 18.49
C PHE A 231 -4.77 13.81 19.65
N PHE A 232 -4.03 12.73 19.41
CA PHE A 232 -3.18 12.13 20.45
C PHE A 232 -2.11 13.08 20.97
N ALA A 233 -1.53 13.94 20.14
CA ALA A 233 -0.51 14.89 20.55
C ALA A 233 -1.04 15.96 21.51
N ILE A 234 -2.30 16.39 21.34
CA ILE A 234 -2.97 17.40 22.18
C ILE A 234 -3.37 16.81 23.53
N PHE A 235 -3.96 15.61 23.52
CA PHE A 235 -4.44 14.93 24.73
C PHE A 235 -3.35 14.11 25.44
N ALA A 236 -2.13 14.06 24.89
CA ALA A 236 -1.01 13.40 25.52
C ALA A 236 -0.67 14.06 26.86
N ASN A 237 -0.89 13.34 27.96
CA ASN A 237 -0.41 13.76 29.26
C ASN A 237 1.10 13.53 29.34
N LYS A 238 1.89 14.53 28.93
CA LYS A 238 3.36 14.46 28.83
C LYS A 238 4.05 14.18 30.16
N ASN A 239 3.35 14.35 31.28
CA ASN A 239 3.88 14.18 32.64
C ASN A 239 3.57 12.80 33.25
N ALA A 240 2.75 11.96 32.60
CA ALA A 240 2.22 10.71 33.19
C ALA A 240 2.82 9.40 32.62
N GLY A 241 3.97 9.48 31.92
CA GLY A 241 4.67 8.31 31.37
C GLY A 241 4.88 8.37 29.85
N PRO A 242 5.13 7.22 29.18
CA PRO A 242 5.38 7.17 27.74
C PRO A 242 4.08 7.38 26.95
N TRP A 243 3.65 8.63 26.82
CA TRP A 243 2.40 9.05 26.17
C TRP A 243 2.26 8.56 24.71
N PHE A 244 3.37 8.23 24.04
CA PHE A 244 3.39 7.72 22.67
C PHE A 244 2.93 6.25 22.55
N VAL A 245 2.78 5.53 23.66
CA VAL A 245 2.31 4.14 23.65
C VAL A 245 0.89 4.06 23.09
N SER A 246 -0.02 4.94 23.51
CA SER A 246 -1.41 4.93 23.04
C SER A 246 -1.55 5.08 21.51
N PRO A 247 -0.97 6.10 20.84
CA PRO A 247 -1.03 6.18 19.38
C PRO A 247 -0.29 5.04 18.68
N SER A 248 0.81 4.51 19.26
CA SER A 248 1.52 3.37 18.67
C SER A 248 0.72 2.07 18.73
N LEU A 249 -0.07 1.84 19.80
CA LEU A 249 -0.97 0.69 19.90
C LEU A 249 -2.14 0.78 18.92
N LEU A 250 -2.65 1.99 18.66
CA LEU A 250 -3.64 2.20 17.61
C LEU A 250 -3.05 1.87 16.23
N ALA A 251 -1.86 2.38 15.91
CA ALA A 251 -1.17 2.06 14.65
C ALA A 251 -0.88 0.56 14.52
N PHE A 252 -0.47 -0.10 15.62
CA PHE A 252 -0.28 -1.55 15.66
C PHE A 252 -1.60 -2.30 15.40
N THR A 253 -2.70 -1.88 16.02
CA THR A 253 -4.02 -2.49 15.84
C THR A 253 -4.49 -2.36 14.38
N LEU A 254 -4.28 -1.19 13.76
CA LEU A 254 -4.58 -0.97 12.34
C LEU A 254 -3.72 -1.89 11.44
N ALA A 255 -2.43 -2.05 11.74
CA ALA A 255 -1.55 -2.94 10.98
C ALA A 255 -1.88 -4.43 11.16
N ILE A 256 -2.30 -4.85 12.36
CA ILE A 256 -2.84 -6.19 12.57
C ILE A 256 -4.15 -6.37 11.80
N GLY A 257 -5.03 -5.37 11.80
CA GLY A 257 -6.24 -5.36 10.96
C GLY A 257 -5.92 -5.54 9.48
N ASP A 258 -4.95 -4.81 8.96
CA ASP A 258 -4.45 -4.94 7.59
C ASP A 258 -3.91 -6.36 7.32
N LEU A 259 -3.05 -6.87 8.19
CA LEU A 259 -2.52 -8.23 8.08
C LEU A 259 -3.64 -9.29 8.03
N LEU A 260 -4.68 -9.16 8.85
CA LEU A 260 -5.83 -10.06 8.84
C LEU A 260 -6.64 -9.94 7.54
N VAL A 261 -6.86 -8.71 7.03
CA VAL A 261 -7.51 -8.49 5.73
C VAL A 261 -6.73 -9.18 4.62
N LEU A 262 -5.40 -9.06 4.60
CA LEU A 262 -4.55 -9.70 3.61
C LEU A 262 -4.54 -11.24 3.75
N LEU A 263 -4.51 -11.76 4.98
CA LEU A 263 -4.51 -13.20 5.23
C LEU A 263 -5.81 -13.85 4.72
N PHE A 264 -6.97 -13.25 5.00
CA PHE A 264 -8.27 -13.86 4.71
C PHE A 264 -8.85 -13.49 3.35
N CYS A 265 -8.62 -12.26 2.86
CA CYS A 265 -9.33 -11.74 1.68
C CYS A 265 -8.46 -11.70 0.42
N LEU A 266 -7.13 -11.58 0.56
CA LEU A 266 -6.24 -11.53 -0.59
C LEU A 266 -6.04 -12.93 -1.17
N ARG A 267 -6.31 -13.08 -2.46
CA ARG A 267 -6.01 -14.30 -3.23
C ARG A 267 -4.66 -14.15 -3.93
N GLU A 268 -4.03 -15.28 -4.24
CA GLU A 268 -2.82 -15.23 -5.06
C GLU A 268 -3.17 -14.74 -6.47
N THR A 269 -2.52 -13.66 -6.90
CA THR A 269 -2.78 -13.01 -8.20
C THR A 269 -1.75 -13.38 -9.25
N LEU A 270 -0.60 -13.95 -8.87
CA LEU A 270 0.43 -14.44 -9.80
C LEU A 270 0.43 -15.98 -9.87
N PRO A 271 -0.10 -16.56 -10.97
CA PRO A 271 -0.11 -18.01 -11.21
C PRO A 271 1.30 -18.59 -11.23
N LYS A 272 1.45 -19.85 -10.80
CA LYS A 272 2.76 -20.52 -10.68
C LYS A 272 3.50 -20.62 -12.01
N GLU A 273 2.76 -20.73 -13.11
CA GLU A 273 3.29 -20.88 -14.47
C GLU A 273 3.96 -19.59 -14.97
N LYS A 274 3.53 -18.44 -14.44
CA LYS A 274 4.07 -17.12 -14.79
C LYS A 274 5.20 -16.66 -13.87
N ARG A 275 5.55 -17.45 -12.84
CA ARG A 275 6.62 -17.12 -11.89
C ARG A 275 7.98 -17.32 -12.52
N ILE A 276 8.91 -16.45 -12.15
CA ILE A 276 10.28 -16.53 -12.63
C ILE A 276 10.96 -17.75 -11.97
N LYS A 277 11.73 -18.54 -12.73
CA LYS A 277 12.38 -19.76 -12.22
C LYS A 277 13.64 -19.49 -11.39
N GLN A 278 14.23 -18.30 -11.49
CA GLN A 278 15.49 -17.94 -10.85
C GLN A 278 15.43 -16.53 -10.26
N ILE A 279 15.78 -16.37 -8.97
CA ILE A 279 15.76 -15.08 -8.27
C ILE A 279 16.82 -14.11 -8.82
N SER A 280 17.97 -14.62 -9.24
CA SER A 280 19.07 -13.81 -9.77
C SER A 280 18.66 -13.04 -11.05
N SER A 281 17.80 -13.60 -11.90
CA SER A 281 17.33 -12.89 -13.10
C SER A 281 16.35 -11.76 -12.80
N SER A 282 15.73 -11.77 -11.63
CA SER A 282 14.85 -10.68 -11.19
C SER A 282 15.65 -9.55 -10.53
N LEU A 283 16.56 -9.89 -9.62
CA LEU A 283 17.31 -8.92 -8.82
C LEU A 283 18.50 -8.30 -9.56
N SER A 284 19.20 -9.11 -10.38
CA SER A 284 20.46 -8.74 -11.03
C SER A 284 20.31 -7.79 -12.22
N TRP A 285 19.12 -7.73 -12.86
CA TRP A 285 18.94 -6.86 -14.03
C TRP A 285 18.37 -5.47 -13.69
N GLN A 286 17.64 -5.32 -12.57
CA GLN A 286 17.05 -4.04 -12.16
C GLN A 286 17.99 -3.17 -11.31
N LEU A 287 18.83 -3.77 -10.46
CA LEU A 287 19.75 -3.01 -9.60
C LEU A 287 21.06 -2.62 -10.31
N LEU A 288 21.52 -3.40 -11.29
CA LEU A 288 22.87 -3.24 -11.86
C LEU A 288 22.94 -2.42 -13.16
N ASN A 289 21.82 -2.14 -13.84
CA ASN A 289 21.88 -1.56 -15.19
C ASN A 289 20.94 -0.37 -15.37
N ILE A 290 21.18 0.71 -14.63
CA ILE A 290 20.47 2.01 -14.76
C ILE A 290 20.47 2.48 -16.23
N THR A 291 21.57 2.27 -16.96
CA THR A 291 21.69 2.66 -18.37
C THR A 291 20.76 1.88 -19.30
N SER A 292 20.33 0.67 -18.93
CA SER A 292 19.37 -0.13 -19.70
C SER A 292 17.93 0.42 -19.62
N ILE A 293 17.56 1.03 -18.48
CA ILE A 293 16.27 1.71 -18.29
C ILE A 293 16.18 2.92 -19.23
N PHE A 294 17.24 3.73 -19.29
CA PHE A 294 17.29 4.89 -20.20
C PHE A 294 17.32 4.50 -21.69
N ARG A 295 17.91 3.35 -22.05
CA ARG A 295 17.86 2.83 -23.44
C ARG A 295 16.46 2.40 -23.87
N LYS A 296 15.60 1.96 -22.94
CA LYS A 296 14.22 1.54 -23.24
C LYS A 296 13.31 2.73 -23.57
N PHE A 297 13.51 3.87 -22.89
CA PHE A 297 12.77 5.11 -23.16
C PHE A 297 13.13 5.75 -24.50
N LYS A 298 14.34 5.52 -25.03
CA LYS A 298 14.77 6.05 -26.34
C LYS A 298 14.19 5.29 -27.54
N LYS A 299 13.42 4.22 -27.30
CA LYS A 299 12.85 3.32 -28.33
C LYS A 299 11.32 3.32 -28.39
N GLN A 300 10.65 4.12 -27.57
CA GLN A 300 9.22 4.44 -27.71
C GLN A 300 9.08 5.83 -28.35
#